data_AF-A0A919HTC4-F1
#
_entry.id   AF-A0A919HTC4-F1
#
_cell.length_a   1.000
_cell.length_b   1.000
_cell.length_c   1.000
_cell.angle_alpha   90.00
_cell.angle_beta   90.00
_cell.angle_gamma   90.00
#
_symmetry.space_group_name_H-M   'P 1'
#
loop_
_entity.id
_entity.type
_entity.pdbx_description
1 polymer ?
#
loop_
_entity_poly.entity_id
_entity_poly.type
_entity_poly.pdbx_seq_one_letter_code
_entity_poly.pdbx_strand_id
1 'polypeptide(L)'
;MKRSLLIFAALCAASWTSVQAAQPTVDPVFASDVVDRYANHIYYGSGATGMALVVIDGNQRVFRSFGETRPGNNQHPQLDSVIRIASLSKLMTSEMLVKLLDQGVVKLNDPLSKYAPPGARVPDWQGKPITLVNLATHTSALPREQRRRRSSSGVCLADPPAALELALYRDPEDRAGLAGRLLQSGLRFTGGRALHRRRQTVSAAV
;
A
#
# COMPACT_ATOMS: atom_id res chain seq x y z
N MET A 1 15.46 -21.20 -76.83
CA MET A 1 15.44 -21.46 -75.37
C MET A 1 16.44 -20.61 -74.55
N LYS A 2 17.00 -19.50 -75.09
CA LYS A 2 17.98 -18.65 -74.37
C LYS A 2 17.46 -17.25 -74.00
N ARG A 3 16.33 -16.81 -74.57
CA ARG A 3 15.72 -15.49 -74.28
C ARG A 3 14.69 -15.52 -73.14
N SER A 4 14.15 -16.70 -72.81
CA SER A 4 13.19 -16.87 -71.72
C SER A 4 13.85 -16.87 -70.33
N LEU A 5 15.11 -17.31 -70.25
CA LEU A 5 15.83 -17.41 -68.97
C LEU A 5 16.26 -16.04 -68.41
N LEU A 6 16.43 -15.03 -69.28
CA LEU A 6 16.88 -13.69 -68.88
C LEU A 6 15.76 -12.83 -68.28
N ILE A 7 14.49 -13.13 -68.60
CA ILE A 7 13.35 -12.38 -68.06
C ILE A 7 13.01 -12.84 -66.64
N PHE A 8 13.20 -14.13 -66.34
CA PHE A 8 12.93 -14.68 -65.00
C PHE A 8 13.97 -14.22 -63.96
N ALA A 9 15.25 -14.08 -64.37
CA ALA A 9 16.30 -13.57 -63.48
C ALA A 9 16.14 -12.09 -63.13
N ALA A 10 15.57 -11.28 -64.03
CA ALA A 10 15.31 -9.86 -63.78
C ALA A 10 14.12 -9.64 -62.81
N LEU A 11 13.08 -10.50 -62.83
CA LEU A 11 11.97 -10.40 -61.88
C LEU A 11 12.34 -10.81 -60.45
N CYS A 12 13.28 -11.75 -60.27
CA CYS A 12 13.75 -12.13 -58.93
C CYS A 12 14.58 -11.02 -58.25
N ALA A 13 15.32 -10.20 -59.02
CA ALA A 13 16.10 -9.10 -58.46
C ALA A 13 15.25 -7.89 -58.02
N ALA A 14 14.07 -7.69 -58.61
CA ALA A 14 13.15 -6.60 -58.25
C ALA A 14 12.27 -6.92 -57.03
N SER A 15 12.27 -8.17 -56.56
CA SER A 15 11.38 -8.63 -55.47
C SER A 15 12.01 -8.50 -54.08
N TRP A 16 13.31 -8.19 -53.99
CA TRP A 16 14.02 -8.12 -52.70
C TRP A 16 14.09 -6.72 -52.06
N THR A 17 13.63 -5.68 -52.75
CA THR A 17 13.80 -4.29 -52.28
C THR A 17 12.59 -3.66 -51.58
N SER A 18 11.51 -4.40 -51.31
CA SER A 18 10.30 -3.82 -50.70
C SER A 18 9.66 -4.65 -49.60
N VAL A 19 10.48 -5.29 -48.75
CA VAL A 19 10.01 -5.77 -47.44
C VAL A 19 10.88 -5.16 -46.34
N GLN A 20 10.99 -3.84 -46.34
CA GLN A 20 11.15 -3.13 -45.08
C GLN A 20 9.73 -2.90 -44.58
N ALA A 21 9.13 -3.92 -43.97
CA ALA A 21 7.98 -3.71 -43.13
C ALA A 21 8.41 -2.68 -42.08
N ALA A 22 7.85 -1.47 -42.16
CA ALA A 22 7.90 -0.52 -41.08
C ALA A 22 7.31 -1.24 -39.87
N GLN A 23 8.16 -1.82 -39.03
CA GLN A 23 7.76 -2.12 -37.67
C GLN A 23 7.28 -0.78 -37.11
N PRO A 24 6.09 -0.70 -36.50
CA PRO A 24 5.75 0.50 -35.75
C PRO A 24 6.92 0.68 -34.78
N THR A 25 7.70 1.74 -34.98
CA THR A 25 8.64 2.20 -33.97
C THR A 25 7.76 2.66 -32.84
N VAL A 26 7.43 1.73 -31.94
CA VAL A 26 6.83 2.09 -30.67
C VAL A 26 7.89 2.98 -30.05
N ASP A 27 7.66 4.29 -30.10
CA ASP A 27 8.52 5.25 -29.44
C ASP A 27 8.75 4.75 -28.02
N PRO A 28 9.99 4.81 -27.50
CA PRO A 28 10.26 4.35 -26.16
C PRO A 28 9.31 5.11 -25.22
N VAL A 29 8.33 4.39 -24.67
CA VAL A 29 7.37 5.01 -23.75
C VAL A 29 8.15 5.37 -22.51
N PHE A 30 8.25 6.67 -22.22
CA PHE A 30 8.93 7.11 -21.02
C PHE A 30 8.13 6.64 -19.81
N ALA A 31 8.84 6.23 -18.75
CA ALA A 31 8.20 5.84 -17.51
C ALA A 31 7.28 6.96 -16.98
N SER A 32 7.61 8.23 -17.28
CA SER A 32 6.76 9.38 -16.98
C SER A 32 5.37 9.28 -17.60
N ASP A 33 5.27 8.88 -18.87
CA ASP A 33 3.99 8.87 -19.60
C ASP A 33 3.07 7.78 -19.06
N VAL A 34 3.66 6.62 -18.72
CA VAL A 34 2.94 5.54 -18.04
C VAL A 34 2.48 6.00 -16.67
N VAL A 35 3.38 6.61 -15.88
CA VAL A 35 3.04 7.12 -14.55
C VAL A 35 1.93 8.15 -14.62
N ASP A 36 2.00 9.13 -15.52
CA ASP A 36 1.01 10.19 -15.66
C ASP A 36 -0.38 9.66 -16.03
N ARG A 37 -0.44 8.57 -16.81
CA ARG A 37 -1.69 7.87 -17.15
C ARG A 37 -2.38 7.27 -15.92
N TYR A 38 -1.61 6.69 -14.98
CA TYR A 38 -2.17 5.95 -13.85
C TYR A 38 -2.22 6.76 -12.55
N ALA A 39 -1.33 7.74 -12.37
CA ALA A 39 -1.15 8.41 -11.09
C ALA A 39 -2.41 9.16 -10.63
N ASN A 40 -3.10 9.84 -11.54
CA ASN A 40 -4.40 10.46 -11.25
C ASN A 40 -5.44 9.42 -10.83
N HIS A 41 -5.51 8.30 -11.55
CA HIS A 41 -6.48 7.24 -11.25
C HIS A 41 -6.23 6.61 -9.89
N ILE A 42 -4.97 6.35 -9.54
CA ILE A 42 -4.58 5.83 -8.22
C ILE A 42 -4.93 6.84 -7.13
N TYR A 43 -4.59 8.13 -7.31
CA TYR A 43 -4.86 9.16 -6.32
C TYR A 43 -6.36 9.30 -6.06
N TYR A 44 -7.15 9.62 -7.09
CA TYR A 44 -8.57 9.86 -6.95
C TYR A 44 -9.36 8.59 -6.62
N GLY A 45 -8.88 7.42 -7.04
CA GLY A 45 -9.47 6.12 -6.68
C GLY A 45 -9.18 5.69 -5.23
N SER A 46 -8.09 6.17 -4.63
CA SER A 46 -7.70 5.80 -3.25
C SER A 46 -8.42 6.60 -2.16
N GLY A 47 -8.93 7.79 -2.47
CA GLY A 47 -9.47 8.72 -1.46
C GLY A 47 -8.42 9.26 -0.47
N ALA A 48 -7.13 9.21 -0.84
CA ALA A 48 -6.04 9.69 0.00
C ALA A 48 -6.08 11.22 0.16
N THR A 49 -5.75 11.72 1.35
CA THR A 49 -5.53 13.17 1.60
C THR A 49 -4.32 13.69 0.82
N GLY A 50 -3.26 12.90 0.74
CA GLY A 50 -2.06 13.21 -0.03
C GLY A 50 -1.35 11.92 -0.41
N MET A 51 -0.66 11.93 -1.55
CA MET A 51 0.04 10.78 -2.09
C MET A 51 1.39 11.20 -2.68
N ALA A 52 2.43 10.44 -2.35
CA ALA A 52 3.72 10.49 -3.01
C ALA A 52 3.92 9.16 -3.75
N LEU A 53 4.16 9.23 -5.06
CA LEU A 53 4.37 8.08 -5.93
C LEU A 53 5.80 8.12 -6.47
N VAL A 54 6.54 7.04 -6.25
CA VAL A 54 7.90 6.84 -6.77
C VAL A 54 7.88 5.62 -7.68
N VAL A 55 8.37 5.78 -8.91
CA VAL A 55 8.54 4.70 -9.88
C VAL A 55 9.97 4.66 -10.35
N ILE A 56 10.55 3.46 -10.37
CA ILE A 56 11.91 3.20 -10.84
C ILE A 56 11.79 2.15 -11.94
N ASP A 57 12.28 2.48 -13.14
CA ASP A 57 12.34 1.60 -14.30
C ASP A 57 13.71 1.72 -14.98
N GLY A 58 14.58 0.74 -14.73
CA GLY A 58 15.99 0.81 -15.11
C GLY A 58 16.66 2.08 -14.56
N ASN A 59 17.09 2.97 -15.48
CA ASN A 59 17.72 4.24 -15.14
C ASN A 59 16.71 5.39 -14.93
N GLN A 60 15.43 5.18 -15.26
CA GLN A 60 14.39 6.19 -15.12
C GLN A 60 13.86 6.22 -13.69
N ARG A 61 13.73 7.42 -13.13
CA ARG A 61 13.16 7.66 -11.80
C ARG A 61 12.10 8.74 -11.93
N VAL A 62 10.87 8.41 -11.58
CA VAL A 62 9.73 9.32 -11.70
C VAL A 62 9.11 9.52 -10.33
N PHE A 63 8.97 10.79 -9.94
CA PHE A 63 8.24 11.19 -8.73
C PHE A 63 6.98 11.96 -9.14
N ARG A 64 5.85 11.63 -8.51
CA ARG A 64 4.61 12.39 -8.59
C ARG A 64 4.03 12.59 -7.20
N SER A 65 3.41 13.74 -7.00
CA SER A 65 2.81 14.12 -5.74
C SER A 65 1.41 14.68 -5.96
N PHE A 66 0.49 14.32 -5.07
CA PHE A 66 -0.92 14.70 -5.14
C PHE A 66 -1.44 15.07 -3.75
N GLY A 67 -2.47 15.90 -3.73
CA GLY A 67 -3.16 16.28 -2.50
C GLY A 67 -2.27 17.04 -1.53
N GLU A 68 -2.51 16.84 -0.24
CA GLU A 68 -1.96 17.66 0.82
C GLU A 68 -1.34 16.80 1.93
N THR A 69 -0.29 17.31 2.58
CA THR A 69 0.35 16.66 3.73
C THR A 69 -0.53 16.70 4.98
N ARG A 70 -1.47 17.65 5.05
CA ARG A 70 -2.50 17.74 6.09
C ARG A 70 -3.77 18.31 5.48
N PRO A 71 -4.97 17.89 5.92
CA PRO A 71 -6.22 18.42 5.40
C PRO A 71 -6.28 19.96 5.48
N GLY A 72 -6.46 20.61 4.34
CA GLY A 72 -6.64 22.06 4.18
C GLY A 72 -5.35 22.88 4.16
N ASN A 73 -4.16 22.26 4.14
CA ASN A 73 -2.91 23.01 4.22
C ASN A 73 -2.29 23.41 2.87
N ASN A 74 -2.86 22.97 1.74
CA ASN A 74 -2.39 23.18 0.37
C ASN A 74 -0.91 22.88 0.13
N GLN A 75 -0.30 21.99 0.93
CA GLN A 75 1.10 21.60 0.80
C GLN A 75 1.21 20.18 0.28
N HIS A 76 1.63 20.03 -0.97
CA HIS A 76 1.88 18.72 -1.58
C HIS A 76 3.01 17.96 -0.86
N PRO A 77 2.89 16.62 -0.72
CA PRO A 77 4.01 15.78 -0.30
C PRO A 77 5.27 16.01 -1.15
N GLN A 78 6.42 16.15 -0.49
CA GLN A 78 7.73 16.33 -1.12
C GLN A 78 8.60 15.08 -0.96
N LEU A 79 9.74 15.03 -1.65
CA LEU A 79 10.69 13.90 -1.59
C LEU A 79 11.21 13.61 -0.17
N ASP A 80 11.26 14.63 0.69
CA ASP A 80 11.72 14.57 2.08
C ASP A 80 10.56 14.52 3.09
N SER A 81 9.31 14.39 2.62
CA SER A 81 8.16 14.27 3.51
C SER A 81 8.22 12.98 4.33
N VAL A 82 8.13 13.12 5.65
CA VAL A 82 8.19 11.99 6.58
C VAL A 82 6.89 11.20 6.53
N ILE A 83 7.00 9.90 6.26
CA ILE A 83 5.87 8.96 6.21
C ILE A 83 6.07 7.78 7.15
N ARG A 84 4.96 7.18 7.59
CA ARG A 84 4.97 5.90 8.31
C ARG A 84 4.79 4.78 7.30
N ILE A 85 5.84 4.01 7.04
CA ILE A 85 5.85 2.91 6.05
C ILE A 85 5.13 1.63 6.52
N ALA A 86 4.66 1.60 7.77
CA ALA A 86 3.90 0.51 8.37
C ALA A 86 4.56 -0.87 8.14
N SER A 87 3.81 -1.86 7.65
CA SER A 87 4.29 -3.23 7.49
C SER A 87 5.47 -3.40 6.52
N LEU A 88 5.84 -2.40 5.72
CA LEU A 88 7.08 -2.44 4.93
C LEU A 88 8.33 -2.55 5.80
N SER A 89 8.27 -2.15 7.08
CA SER A 89 9.36 -2.37 8.04
C SER A 89 9.75 -3.84 8.18
N LYS A 90 8.84 -4.79 7.93
CA LYS A 90 9.15 -6.23 7.97
C LYS A 90 10.20 -6.63 6.93
N LEU A 91 10.23 -5.96 5.77
CA LEU A 91 11.24 -6.20 4.74
C LEU A 91 12.64 -5.85 5.26
N MET A 92 12.77 -4.72 5.97
CA MET A 92 14.03 -4.30 6.60
C MET A 92 14.45 -5.26 7.72
N THR A 93 13.49 -5.72 8.55
CA THR A 93 13.76 -6.75 9.57
C THR A 93 14.28 -8.05 8.94
N SER A 94 13.65 -8.51 7.85
CA SER A 94 14.10 -9.71 7.12
C SER A 94 15.47 -9.51 6.45
N GLU A 95 15.76 -8.32 5.93
CA GLU A 95 17.09 -8.00 5.39
C GLU A 95 18.17 -8.12 6.47
N MET A 96 17.90 -7.61 7.68
CA MET A 96 18.82 -7.77 8.82
C MET A 96 19.00 -9.24 9.20
N LEU A 97 17.93 -10.04 9.19
CA LEU A 97 18.01 -11.47 9.44
C LEU A 97 18.93 -12.18 8.42
N VAL A 98 18.80 -11.85 7.13
CA VAL A 98 19.65 -12.40 6.07
C VAL A 98 21.11 -11.97 6.23
N LYS A 99 21.38 -10.72 6.61
CA LYS A 99 22.75 -10.26 6.91
C LYS A 99 23.37 -11.02 8.08
N LEU A 100 22.61 -11.28 9.14
CA LEU A 100 23.10 -12.07 10.29
C LEU A 100 23.29 -13.55 9.94
N LEU A 101 22.49 -14.08 9.00
CA LEU A 101 22.65 -15.43 8.46
C LEU A 101 23.97 -15.55 7.69
N ASP A 102 24.27 -14.58 6.82
CA ASP A 102 25.52 -14.53 6.03
C ASP A 102 26.75 -14.43 6.93
N GLN A 103 26.66 -13.65 8.01
CA GLN A 103 27.71 -13.55 9.04
C GLN A 103 27.84 -14.81 9.92
N GLY A 104 26.96 -15.80 9.77
CA GLY A 104 26.95 -17.01 10.59
C GLY A 104 26.52 -16.79 12.06
N VAL A 105 25.98 -15.62 12.40
CA VAL A 105 25.52 -15.27 13.75
C VAL A 105 24.24 -16.03 14.11
N VAL A 106 23.37 -16.24 13.12
CA VAL A 106 22.10 -16.96 13.26
C VAL A 106 21.92 -17.98 12.14
N LYS A 107 21.05 -18.96 12.35
CA LYS A 107 20.56 -19.88 11.31
C LYS A 107 19.05 -19.78 11.22
N LEU A 108 18.50 -19.91 10.01
CA LEU A 108 17.03 -19.86 9.80
C LEU A 108 16.27 -20.91 10.61
N ASN A 109 16.86 -22.09 10.81
CA ASN A 109 16.28 -23.17 11.58
C ASN A 109 16.60 -23.08 13.09
N ASP A 110 17.28 -22.03 13.55
CA ASP A 110 17.47 -21.84 14.98
C ASP A 110 16.12 -21.65 15.67
N PRO A 111 15.89 -22.30 16.83
CA PRO A 111 14.69 -22.09 17.60
C PRO A 111 14.71 -20.69 18.22
N LEU A 112 13.55 -20.02 18.26
CA LEU A 112 13.38 -18.70 18.87
C LEU A 112 13.81 -18.69 20.35
N SER A 113 13.62 -19.81 21.06
CA SER A 113 14.05 -19.97 22.46
C SER A 113 15.54 -19.73 22.68
N LYS A 114 16.40 -19.97 21.66
CA LYS A 114 17.84 -19.70 21.72
C LYS A 114 18.16 -18.22 21.95
N TYR A 115 17.28 -17.33 21.49
CA TYR A 115 17.46 -15.87 21.55
C TYR A 115 16.56 -15.21 22.60
N ALA A 116 15.87 -16.01 23.41
CA ALA A 116 15.00 -15.50 24.46
C ALA A 116 15.82 -15.01 25.67
N PRO A 117 15.36 -13.98 26.40
CA PRO A 117 15.99 -13.55 27.64
C PRO A 117 16.08 -14.69 28.67
N PRO A 118 17.08 -14.67 29.57
CA PRO A 118 17.19 -15.67 30.63
C PRO A 118 15.89 -15.79 31.44
N GLY A 119 15.40 -17.01 31.62
CA GLY A 119 14.15 -17.29 32.35
C GLY A 119 12.86 -17.09 31.55
N ALA A 120 12.92 -16.61 30.30
CA ALA A 120 11.73 -16.50 29.45
C ALA A 120 11.37 -17.86 28.85
N ARG A 121 10.09 -18.24 28.94
CA ARG A 121 9.54 -19.43 28.27
C ARG A 121 9.00 -19.05 26.89
N VAL A 122 9.54 -19.66 25.84
CA VAL A 122 8.97 -19.61 24.49
C VAL A 122 8.05 -20.82 24.28
N PRO A 123 6.82 -20.65 23.82
CA PRO A 123 5.90 -21.77 23.59
C PRO A 123 6.38 -22.66 22.42
N ASP A 124 6.04 -23.94 22.50
CA ASP A 124 6.21 -24.93 21.44
C ASP A 124 4.87 -25.60 21.12
N TRP A 125 4.83 -26.33 20.00
CA TRP A 125 3.68 -27.15 19.64
C TRP A 125 4.10 -28.61 19.53
N GLN A 126 3.66 -29.45 20.48
CA GLN A 126 4.01 -30.88 20.51
C GLN A 126 5.53 -31.13 20.47
N GLY A 127 6.31 -30.30 21.17
CA GLY A 127 7.77 -30.38 21.16
C GLY A 127 8.44 -29.82 19.90
N LYS A 128 7.68 -29.27 18.94
CA LYS A 128 8.24 -28.54 17.79
C LYS A 128 8.42 -27.06 18.17
N PRO A 129 9.66 -26.55 18.23
CA PRO A 129 9.90 -25.16 18.57
C PRO A 129 9.55 -24.24 17.39
N ILE A 130 9.19 -23.00 17.71
CA ILE A 130 9.10 -21.92 16.71
C ILE A 130 10.53 -21.58 16.27
N THR A 131 10.80 -21.59 14.96
CA THR A 131 12.10 -21.20 14.40
C THR A 131 12.09 -19.78 13.83
N LEU A 132 13.28 -19.21 13.57
CA LEU A 132 13.39 -17.88 12.95
C LEU A 132 12.71 -17.83 11.57
N VAL A 133 12.82 -18.90 10.76
CA VAL A 133 12.11 -18.96 9.47
C VAL A 133 10.60 -18.91 9.65
N ASN A 134 10.04 -19.57 10.68
CA ASN A 134 8.59 -19.51 10.92
C ASN A 134 8.10 -18.09 11.24
N LEU A 135 8.93 -17.27 11.90
CA LEU A 135 8.61 -15.87 12.15
C LEU A 135 8.65 -15.04 10.86
N ALA A 136 9.71 -15.21 10.06
CA ALA A 136 9.90 -14.47 8.82
C ALA A 136 8.84 -14.80 7.75
N THR A 137 8.30 -16.02 7.76
CA THR A 137 7.30 -16.49 6.78
C THR A 137 5.86 -16.48 7.31
N HIS A 138 5.63 -15.96 8.51
CA HIS A 138 4.30 -15.95 9.16
C HIS A 138 3.68 -17.36 9.38
N THR A 139 4.51 -18.39 9.59
CA THR A 139 4.05 -19.77 9.86
C THR A 139 4.31 -20.22 11.30
N SER A 140 4.53 -19.29 12.23
CA SER A 140 4.78 -19.58 13.65
C SER A 140 3.53 -19.91 14.46
N ALA A 141 2.34 -19.74 13.88
CA ALA A 141 1.03 -19.84 14.53
C ALA A 141 0.82 -18.87 15.71
N LEU A 142 1.68 -17.86 15.87
CA LEU A 142 1.45 -16.78 16.82
C LEU A 142 0.23 -15.94 16.38
N PRO A 143 -0.58 -15.43 17.31
CA PRO A 143 -1.65 -14.50 16.98
C PRO A 143 -1.05 -13.26 16.33
N ARG A 144 -1.81 -12.64 15.43
CA ARG A 144 -1.39 -11.42 14.70
C ARG A 144 -0.92 -10.32 15.64
N GLU A 145 -1.69 -10.10 16.72
CA GLU A 145 -1.39 -9.11 17.72
C GLU A 145 -1.22 -9.76 19.08
N GLN A 146 -0.35 -9.17 19.90
CA GLN A 146 -0.23 -9.57 21.30
C GLN A 146 -1.57 -9.29 22.01
N ARG A 147 -2.13 -10.31 22.66
CA ARG A 147 -3.30 -10.12 23.52
C ARG A 147 -2.92 -9.18 24.65
N ARG A 148 -3.59 -8.03 24.74
CA ARG A 148 -3.40 -7.10 25.86
C ARG A 148 -3.76 -7.79 27.18
N ARG A 149 -2.83 -7.81 28.13
CA ARG A 149 -3.16 -8.09 29.53
C ARG A 149 -4.04 -6.95 30.03
N ARG A 150 -5.25 -7.25 30.47
CA ARG A 150 -6.02 -6.29 31.26
C ARG A 150 -5.21 -6.00 32.52
N SER A 151 -4.86 -4.73 32.73
CA SER A 151 -4.47 -4.25 34.05
C SER A 151 -5.65 -4.44 35.00
N SER A 152 -5.37 -4.78 36.27
CA SER A 152 -6.37 -4.83 37.34
C SER A 152 -7.07 -3.48 37.58
N SER A 153 -6.54 -2.38 37.03
CA SER A 153 -7.12 -1.04 37.10
C SER A 153 -8.13 -0.69 35.99
N GLY A 154 -8.52 -1.63 35.12
CA GLY A 154 -9.62 -1.44 34.15
C GLY A 154 -9.34 -0.46 33.00
N VAL A 155 -8.17 0.17 32.94
CA VAL A 155 -7.80 1.08 31.85
C VAL A 155 -7.14 0.28 30.72
N CYS A 156 -7.81 0.22 29.57
CA CYS A 156 -7.19 -0.23 28.32
C CYS A 156 -6.23 0.86 27.84
N LEU A 157 -4.93 0.69 28.05
CA LEU A 157 -3.93 1.51 27.36
C LEU A 157 -4.05 1.22 25.85
N ALA A 158 -4.59 2.17 25.09
CA ALA A 158 -4.64 2.07 23.65
C ALA A 158 -3.34 2.60 23.04
N ASP A 159 -2.45 1.70 22.60
CA ASP A 159 -1.37 2.09 21.69
C ASP A 159 -1.98 2.54 20.35
N PRO A 160 -1.67 3.75 19.86
CA PRO A 160 -2.21 4.29 18.62
C PRO A 160 -1.83 3.54 17.32
N PRO A 161 -0.68 2.83 17.16
CA PRO A 161 -0.37 2.17 15.89
C PRO A 161 -1.32 1.01 15.53
N ALA A 162 -1.81 0.24 16.51
CA ALA A 162 -2.74 -0.87 16.26
C ALA A 162 -4.14 -0.40 15.81
N ALA A 163 -4.57 0.78 16.26
CA ALA A 163 -5.85 1.37 15.84
C ALA A 163 -5.82 1.80 14.36
N LEU A 164 -4.66 2.21 13.84
CA LEU A 164 -4.51 2.61 12.45
C LEU A 164 -4.54 1.40 11.51
N GLU A 165 -3.93 0.28 11.89
CA GLU A 165 -3.95 -0.96 11.11
C GLU A 165 -5.35 -1.60 11.09
N LEU A 166 -6.11 -1.49 12.18
CA LEU A 166 -7.52 -1.89 12.22
C LEU A 166 -8.43 -0.96 11.39
N ALA A 167 -8.11 0.34 11.31
CA ALA A 167 -8.86 1.32 10.52
C ALA A 167 -8.63 1.18 9.01
N LEU A 168 -7.47 0.67 8.59
CA LEU A 168 -7.15 0.35 7.20
C LEU A 168 -7.78 -0.98 6.73
N TYR A 169 -8.20 -1.86 7.65
CA TYR A 169 -8.86 -3.14 7.35
C TYR A 169 -10.39 -3.07 7.40
N ARG A 170 -10.98 -1.90 7.72
CA ARG A 170 -12.43 -1.77 7.79
C ARG A 170 -12.99 -1.32 6.45
N ASP A 171 -13.81 -2.17 5.84
CA ASP A 171 -14.51 -1.90 4.58
C ASP A 171 -15.25 -0.54 4.60
N PRO A 172 -15.22 0.23 3.51
CA PRO A 172 -15.93 1.51 3.41
C PRO A 172 -17.46 1.36 3.54
N GLU A 173 -18.02 0.18 3.23
CA GLU A 173 -19.44 -0.15 3.41
C GLU A 173 -19.89 -0.12 4.88
N ASP A 174 -18.98 -0.39 5.82
CA ASP A 174 -19.30 -0.45 7.26
C ASP A 174 -19.32 0.96 7.90
N ARG A 175 -18.88 1.99 7.17
CA ARG A 175 -18.93 3.40 7.61
C ARG A 175 -20.33 4.00 7.49
N ALA A 176 -21.17 3.52 6.56
CA ALA A 176 -22.55 3.95 6.45
C ALA A 176 -23.46 3.33 7.53
N GLY A 177 -23.13 2.13 8.02
CA GLY A 177 -23.92 1.42 9.03
C GLY A 177 -23.88 2.02 10.44
N LEU A 178 -22.82 2.77 10.78
CA LEU A 178 -22.66 3.41 12.09
C LEU A 178 -23.43 4.74 12.20
N ALA A 179 -23.63 5.46 11.10
CA ALA A 179 -24.53 6.61 11.08
C ALA A 179 -26.01 6.19 11.25
N GLY A 180 -26.39 5.02 10.73
CA GLY A 180 -27.74 4.46 10.90
C GLY A 180 -28.02 3.86 12.29
N ARG A 181 -27.01 3.28 12.94
CA ARG A 181 -27.19 2.61 14.27
C ARG A 181 -27.09 3.53 15.48
N LEU A 182 -26.83 4.82 15.30
CA LEU A 182 -26.95 5.83 16.37
C LEU A 182 -28.35 6.47 16.44
N LEU A 183 -29.26 6.12 15.54
CA LEU A 183 -30.66 6.58 15.55
C LEU A 183 -31.66 5.56 16.12
N GLN A 184 -31.21 4.39 16.59
CA GLN A 184 -32.08 3.35 17.15
C GLN A 184 -31.81 2.97 18.62
N SER A 185 -30.83 3.58 19.28
CA SER A 185 -30.72 3.57 20.74
C SER A 185 -31.43 4.79 21.31
N GLY A 186 -32.67 4.60 21.76
CA GLY A 186 -33.54 5.64 22.32
C GLY A 186 -33.01 6.30 23.61
N LEU A 187 -32.01 7.17 23.50
CA LEU A 187 -31.73 8.18 24.53
C LEU A 187 -32.78 9.29 24.41
N ARG A 188 -33.81 9.20 25.26
CA ARG A 188 -34.69 10.31 25.60
C ARG A 188 -33.85 11.42 26.23
N PHE A 189 -33.60 12.50 25.51
CA PHE A 189 -33.13 13.74 26.12
C PHE A 189 -34.36 14.60 26.44
N THR A 190 -34.79 14.55 27.70
CA THR A 190 -35.79 15.45 28.27
C THR A 190 -35.12 16.77 28.68
N GLY A 191 -35.67 17.89 28.21
CA GLY A 191 -35.33 19.26 28.60
C GLY A 191 -34.96 20.10 27.37
N GLY A 192 -35.69 21.12 26.92
CA GLY A 192 -36.76 21.89 27.53
C GLY A 192 -36.40 23.39 27.47
N ARG A 193 -36.93 24.10 26.45
CA ARG A 193 -37.07 25.57 26.28
C ARG A 193 -35.79 26.38 25.99
N ALA A 194 -35.77 27.43 25.16
CA ALA A 194 -36.74 28.04 24.25
C ALA A 194 -36.04 29.13 23.38
N LEU A 195 -36.64 29.46 22.23
CA LEU A 195 -36.60 30.74 21.47
C LEU A 195 -35.22 31.21 20.93
N HIS A 196 -35.02 31.60 19.67
CA HIS A 196 -35.81 32.59 18.94
C HIS A 196 -35.63 32.49 17.41
N ARG A 197 -36.77 32.64 16.75
CA ARG A 197 -37.13 32.89 15.35
C ARG A 197 -36.18 33.83 14.55
N ARG A 198 -35.81 33.46 13.32
CA ARG A 198 -36.05 34.28 12.09
C ARG A 198 -35.88 33.49 10.78
N ARG A 199 -37.00 33.37 10.05
CA ARG A 199 -37.06 33.12 8.60
C ARG A 199 -36.47 34.33 7.88
N GLN A 200 -35.67 34.12 6.84
CA GLN A 200 -35.70 34.96 5.64
C GLN A 200 -35.51 34.09 4.40
N THR A 201 -36.58 34.03 3.62
CA THR A 201 -36.65 33.75 2.18
C THR A 201 -36.57 35.08 1.43
N VAL A 202 -35.69 35.25 0.44
CA VAL A 202 -35.82 36.12 -0.77
C VAL A 202 -34.67 35.66 -1.71
N SER A 203 -34.92 35.00 -2.85
CA SER A 203 -35.35 35.48 -4.18
C SER A 203 -34.22 36.04 -5.06
N ALA A 204 -34.39 35.74 -6.35
CA ALA A 204 -33.49 35.83 -7.50
C ALA A 204 -33.14 37.25 -8.01
N ALA A 205 -32.33 37.27 -9.09
CA ALA A 205 -31.82 38.38 -9.92
C ALA A 205 -30.62 39.10 -9.29
N VAL A 206 -29.46 39.19 -9.94
CA VAL A 206 -29.15 39.65 -11.32
C VAL A 206 -28.01 38.84 -11.92
#